data_AF-A0A368F3Q1-F1
#
_entry.id   AF-A0A368F3Q1-F1
#
_cell.length_a   1.000
_cell.length_b   1.000
_cell.length_c   1.000
_cell.angle_alpha   90.00
_cell.angle_beta   90.00
_cell.angle_gamma   90.00
#
_symmetry.space_group_name_H-M   'P 1'
#
loop_
_entity.id
_entity.type
_entity.pdbx_description
1 polymer ?
#
loop_
_entity_poly.entity_id
_entity_poly.type
_entity_poly.pdbx_seq_one_letter_code
_entity_poly.pdbx_strand_id
1 'polypeptide(L)' 'MAWATSYKIGCGVGDCAPRTNVVCRYTAKGNNIGEYVYEPGQPCTACDYGCTPEGVLCYAPPPTQP' A
#
# COMPACT_ATOMS: atom_id res chain seq x y z
N MET A 1 -1.13 -4.71 4.18
CA MET A 1 -1.68 -3.41 4.61
C MET A 1 -0.59 -2.38 4.90
N ALA A 2 0.44 -2.65 5.73
CA ALA A 2 1.46 -1.64 6.05
C ALA A 2 2.70 -1.63 5.12
N TRP A 3 2.69 -2.41 4.04
CA TRP A 3 3.88 -2.60 3.22
C TRP A 3 4.16 -1.34 2.39
N ALA A 4 5.31 -0.68 2.58
CA ALA A 4 5.59 0.66 2.04
C ALA A 4 5.47 0.74 0.51
N THR A 5 5.81 -0.33 -0.20
CA THR A 5 5.72 -0.37 -1.67
C THR A 5 4.31 -0.69 -2.19
N SER A 6 3.34 -0.95 -1.31
CA SER A 6 1.95 -1.28 -1.67
C SER A 6 1.05 -0.04 -1.69
N TYR A 7 1.05 0.70 -2.80
CA TYR A 7 0.27 1.93 -2.97
C TYR A 7 -0.99 1.77 -3.85
N LYS A 8 -1.21 0.58 -4.46
CA LYS A 8 -2.42 0.23 -5.24
C LYS A 8 -3.15 -0.92 -4.58
N ILE A 9 -4.43 -0.71 -4.26
CA ILE A 9 -5.32 -1.69 -3.64
C ILE A 9 -6.66 -1.73 -4.38
N GLY A 10 -7.21 -2.93 -4.57
CA GLY A 10 -8.58 -3.14 -5.02
C GLY A 10 -9.28 -4.12 -4.09
N CYS A 11 -10.48 -3.78 -3.62
CA CYS A 11 -11.26 -4.62 -2.72
C CYS A 11 -12.61 -4.99 -3.34
N GLY A 12 -13.12 -6.16 -2.98
CA GLY A 12 -14.45 -6.65 -3.34
C GLY A 12 -15.15 -7.24 -2.12
N VAL A 13 -16.47 -7.07 -2.08
CA VAL A 13 -17.34 -7.60 -1.03
C VAL A 13 -18.31 -8.59 -1.68
N GLY A 14 -18.38 -9.80 -1.14
CA GLY A 14 -19.31 -10.84 -1.58
C GLY A 14 -20.20 -11.26 -0.42
N ASP A 15 -21.51 -11.23 -0.62
CA ASP A 15 -22.47 -11.83 0.30
C ASP A 15 -22.55 -13.35 0.03
N CYS A 16 -22.14 -14.15 1.01
CA CYS A 16 -22.02 -15.61 0.92
C CYS A 16 -22.69 -16.24 2.15
N ALA A 17 -24.02 -16.16 2.21
CA ALA A 17 -24.82 -16.57 3.36
C ALA A 17 -24.33 -17.90 4.00
N PRO A 18 -24.13 -17.94 5.33
CA PRO A 18 -24.49 -16.92 6.32
C PRO A 18 -23.39 -15.86 6.58
N ARG A 19 -22.38 -15.72 5.70
CA ARG A 19 -21.20 -14.87 5.94
C ARG A 19 -20.96 -13.87 4.81
N THR A 20 -20.49 -12.69 5.16
CA THR A 20 -19.96 -11.74 4.17
C THR A 20 -18.45 -11.92 4.04
N ASN A 21 -17.97 -12.09 2.82
CA ASN A 21 -16.55 -12.17 2.49
C ASN A 21 -16.05 -10.83 1.97
N VAL A 22 -14.93 -10.36 2.51
CA VAL A 22 -14.25 -9.14 2.04
C VAL A 22 -12.85 -9.54 1.60
N VAL A 23 -12.51 -9.26 0.34
CA VAL A 23 -11.22 -9.62 -0.24
C VAL A 23 -10.58 -8.36 -0.81
N CYS A 24 -9.35 -8.07 -0.39
CA CYS A 24 -8.52 -7.00 -0.96
C CYS A 24 -7.27 -7.59 -1.61
N ARG A 25 -6.91 -7.08 -2.79
CA ARG A 25 -5.67 -7.40 -3.50
C ARG A 25 -4.79 -6.15 -3.56
N TYR A 26 -3.50 -6.36 -3.36
CA TYR A 26 -2.45 -5.36 -3.48
C TYR A 26 -1.64 -5.66 -4.73
N THR A 27 -1.35 -4.65 -5.57
CA THR A 27 -0.57 -4.88 -6.81
C THR A 27 0.86 -5.27 -6.49
N ALA A 28 1.53 -4.50 -5.64
CA ALA A 28 2.79 -4.93 -5.04
C ALA A 28 2.45 -5.90 -3.89
N LYS A 29 2.99 -7.12 -3.97
CA LYS A 29 2.88 -8.06 -2.85
C LYS A 29 3.76 -7.58 -1.71
N GLY A 30 3.27 -7.73 -0.50
CA GLY A 30 4.08 -7.64 0.72
C GLY A 30 4.20 -9.01 1.38
N ASN A 31 4.53 -9.00 2.67
CA ASN A 31 4.69 -10.22 3.48
C ASN A 31 5.76 -11.17 2.93
N ASN A 32 6.82 -10.61 2.36
CA ASN A 32 7.96 -11.36 1.88
C ASN A 32 8.88 -11.66 3.07
N ILE A 33 9.27 -12.92 3.23
CA ILE A 33 10.12 -13.36 4.34
C ILE A 33 11.53 -12.78 4.16
N GLY A 34 12.06 -12.15 5.21
CA GLY A 34 13.39 -11.55 5.20
C GLY A 34 13.44 -10.11 4.67
N GLU A 35 12.30 -9.55 4.23
CA GLU A 35 12.19 -8.14 3.84
C GLU A 35 11.55 -7.30 4.95
N TYR A 36 11.90 -6.01 4.99
CA TYR A 36 11.23 -5.07 5.86
C TYR A 36 9.87 -4.68 5.29
N VAL A 37 8.87 -4.56 6.17
CA VAL A 37 7.53 -4.05 5.80
C VAL A 37 7.63 -2.61 5.28
N TYR A 38 8.49 -1.82 5.89
CA TYR A 38 8.88 -0.46 5.50
C TYR A 38 10.30 -0.21 6.03
N GLU A 39 11.07 0.62 5.35
CA GLU A 39 12.41 0.97 5.82
C GLU A 39 12.32 1.88 7.06
N PRO A 40 13.02 1.54 8.16
CA PRO A 40 13.06 2.41 9.34
C PRO A 40 13.75 3.73 9.03
N GLY A 41 13.16 4.84 9.46
CA GLY A 41 13.70 6.17 9.24
C GLY A 41 12.79 7.27 9.75
N GLN A 42 13.23 8.51 9.60
CA GLN A 42 12.34 9.66 9.79
C GLN A 42 11.28 9.66 8.67
N PRO A 43 10.02 10.05 8.97
CA PRO A 43 9.01 10.14 7.94
C PRO A 43 9.47 10.98 6.74
N CYS A 44 9.12 10.52 5.55
CA CYS A 44 9.37 11.21 4.30
C CYS A 44 10.83 11.40 3.84
N THR A 45 11.82 10.85 4.53
CA THR A 45 13.22 10.94 4.10
C THR A 45 13.57 10.06 2.90
N ALA A 46 12.69 9.12 2.54
CA ALA A 46 12.87 8.17 1.45
C ALA A 46 11.70 8.21 0.44
N CYS A 47 11.07 9.36 0.24
CA CYS A 47 10.00 9.52 -0.75
C CYS A 47 10.53 10.01 -2.10
N ASP A 48 10.18 9.31 -3.18
CA ASP A 48 10.59 9.67 -4.54
C ASP A 48 9.77 10.83 -5.14
N TYR A 49 8.48 10.92 -4.78
CA TYR A 49 7.52 11.85 -5.40
C TYR A 49 7.03 12.95 -4.44
N GLY A 50 7.77 13.15 -3.35
CA GLY A 50 7.39 14.07 -2.28
C GLY A 50 6.51 13.44 -1.21
N CYS A 51 6.13 14.27 -0.25
CA CYS A 51 5.50 13.88 1.00
C CYS A 51 4.15 14.57 1.18
N THR A 52 3.19 13.87 1.80
CA THR A 52 1.89 14.43 2.18
C THR A 52 2.06 15.60 3.16
N PRO A 53 1.13 16.57 3.22
CA PRO A 53 1.22 17.72 4.12
C PRO A 53 1.35 17.34 5.61
N GLU A 54 0.78 16.20 6.01
CA GLU A 54 0.85 15.66 7.37
C GLU A 54 2.23 15.10 7.72
N GLY A 55 3.14 15.00 6.74
CA GLY A 55 4.51 14.55 6.98
C GLY A 55 4.67 13.05 7.20
N VAL A 56 3.67 12.22 6.90
CA VAL A 56 3.65 10.80 7.30
C VAL A 56 3.60 9.79 6.15
N LEU A 57 3.26 10.20 4.93
CA LEU A 57 3.16 9.33 3.76
C LEU A 57 3.83 9.94 2.53
N CYS A 58 4.31 9.09 1.63
CA CYS A 58 4.80 9.50 0.31
C CYS A 58 3.65 9.64 -0.69
N TYR A 59 3.80 10.54 -1.67
CA TYR A 59 2.90 10.53 -2.83
C TYR A 59 3.13 9.29 -3.70
N ALA A 60 2.03 8.78 -4.27
CA ALA A 60 2.11 7.69 -5.22
C ALA A 60 2.84 8.12 -6.50
N PRO A 61 3.50 7.18 -7.21
CA PRO A 61 4.05 7.46 -8.53
C PRO A 61 2.99 8.03 -9.47
N PRO A 62 3.35 8.95 -10.37
CA PRO A 62 2.43 9.46 -11.37
C PRO A 62 1.84 8.30 -12.19
N PRO A 63 0.59 8.41 -12.67
CA PRO A 63 0.00 7.37 -13.49
C PRO A 63 0.89 7.14 -14.71
N THR A 64 1.38 5.92 -14.90
CA THR A 64 1.98 5.52 -16.17
C THR A 64 0.86 5.60 -17.20
N GLN A 65 0.92 6.62 -18.08
CA GLN A 65 0.05 6.67 -19.25
C GLN A 65 0.29 5.39 -20.08
N PRO A 66 -0.77 4.74 -20.58
CA PRO A 66 -0.64 3.61 -21.49
C PRO A 66 0.08 3.99 -22.78
#